data_AF-A0A1M5IRH9-F1
#
_entry.id   AF-A0A1M5IRH9-F1
#
_cell.length_a   1.000
_cell.length_b   1.000
_cell.length_c   1.000
_cell.angle_alpha   90.00
_cell.angle_beta   90.00
_cell.angle_gamma   90.00
#
_symmetry.space_group_name_H-M   'P 1'
#
loop_
_entity.id
_entity.type
_entity.pdbx_description
1 polymer ?
#
loop_
_entity_poly.entity_id
_entity_poly.type
_entity_poly.pdbx_seq_one_letter_code
_entity_poly.pdbx_strand_id
1 'polypeptide(L)'
;MKEKLIIIAHSGLEKKISKEECLSAISNIEEENVVFIHFDITEVKLSDLYDLPYEQLALEQQRRFKLEIEPILRENSNSRIAYFGLAPIPLAIHLGYLCSNYNQYLFYQYHHKKNEWYLEIEKPKNYNFKVKEIIGLPDKVEKGKGEVFIRVGTSFRIEPQHSLEVLPNPTNEFDLTLEQPHVDGISNQNEVNEIVDSFQVILSAYSNFLPDKDKIHLFVASTTAVAFAIGTRINPNIYPYIQTYQFSRDENPKYREAILIDKSSDDVIAYTEDDRKMAAEIRKSWEDQLQNDLKTFIGNSEGLYGNWLDHITQKESNLKDYAHHLWIKLPQLFSTSLKNDSIDLDENVVGDGFDYDKTGLKWKIDDGMFVSLNSRLGKIEGANILQAGRLFLFHEGLHYCPEAHNLIGSIANGIGQFPKVIEEADYQADTYALLYDYKFSKEKNIAIEQNLKKFFLMAIDTATETMWSFIDNGVEINELNIRSINRFLNWYWQWVRIEQLKNTGTLKEIIEILFDKPVIEFAGPPPFILNQRRVAIKLNTNSLIRYELAIFHNNKIVRGTPTGIDSIVDGFKKMDSSRIKDGLRSFLSMVSN
;
A
#
# COMPACT_ATOMS: atom_id res chain seq x y z
N MET A 1 -9.16 39.07 5.70
CA MET A 1 -9.78 37.74 5.56
C MET A 1 -10.33 37.36 6.92
N LYS A 2 -11.60 36.91 7.00
CA LYS A 2 -12.19 36.48 8.27
C LYS A 2 -11.53 35.16 8.69
N GLU A 3 -11.25 35.03 9.99
CA GLU A 3 -10.77 33.80 10.60
C GLU A 3 -11.78 32.68 10.37
N LYS A 4 -11.35 31.54 9.79
CA LYS A 4 -12.19 30.36 9.62
C LYS A 4 -11.92 29.36 10.74
N LEU A 5 -12.98 28.72 11.24
CA LEU A 5 -12.88 27.59 12.15
C LEU A 5 -13.14 26.30 11.38
N ILE A 6 -12.12 25.45 11.27
CA ILE A 6 -12.25 24.12 10.68
C ILE A 6 -12.54 23.14 11.81
N ILE A 7 -13.74 22.56 11.81
CA ILE A 7 -14.12 21.49 12.71
C ILE A 7 -13.81 20.17 12.02
N ILE A 8 -12.91 19.40 12.63
CA ILE A 8 -12.59 18.04 12.19
C ILE A 8 -13.27 17.07 13.16
N ALA A 9 -14.31 16.40 12.67
CA ALA A 9 -14.93 15.26 13.33
C ALA A 9 -14.27 13.97 12.83
N HIS A 10 -13.54 13.27 13.68
CA HIS A 10 -12.86 12.03 13.36
C HIS A 10 -13.53 10.87 14.11
N SER A 11 -14.64 10.39 13.52
CA SER A 11 -15.48 9.36 14.12
C SER A 11 -14.81 7.99 14.07
N GLY A 12 -15.20 7.09 14.97
CA GLY A 12 -14.67 5.74 15.03
C GLY A 12 -15.23 4.99 16.23
N LEU A 13 -14.84 3.72 16.40
CA LEU A 13 -15.30 2.87 17.51
C LEU A 13 -16.82 2.79 17.58
N GLU A 14 -17.47 2.56 16.43
CA GLU A 14 -18.94 2.45 16.30
C GLU A 14 -19.72 3.71 16.69
N LYS A 15 -19.04 4.85 16.94
CA LYS A 15 -19.68 6.12 17.30
C LYS A 15 -19.39 7.21 16.27
N LYS A 16 -20.47 7.69 15.64
CA LYS A 16 -20.47 8.88 14.80
C LYS A 16 -20.45 10.14 15.65
N ILE A 17 -19.63 11.11 15.25
CA ILE A 17 -19.54 12.44 15.82
C ILE A 17 -20.33 13.38 14.91
N SER A 18 -21.40 13.99 15.44
CA SER A 18 -22.26 14.86 14.63
C SER A 18 -21.75 16.31 14.61
N LYS A 19 -22.18 17.07 13.59
CA LYS A 19 -21.89 18.51 13.51
C LYS A 19 -22.52 19.26 14.68
N GLU A 20 -23.74 18.89 15.06
CA GLU A 20 -24.49 19.47 16.17
C GLU A 20 -23.79 19.22 17.51
N GLU A 21 -23.27 17.99 17.73
CA GLU A 21 -22.47 17.67 18.91
C GLU A 21 -21.23 18.58 19.00
N CYS A 22 -20.50 18.75 17.89
CA CYS A 22 -19.31 19.62 17.86
C CYS A 22 -19.67 21.09 18.13
N LEU A 23 -20.69 21.61 17.44
CA LEU A 23 -21.13 23.00 17.60
C LEU A 23 -21.61 23.28 19.02
N SER A 24 -22.30 22.34 19.66
CA SER A 24 -22.77 22.49 21.04
C SER A 24 -21.62 22.63 22.06
N ALA A 25 -20.46 22.05 21.76
CA ALA A 25 -19.28 22.10 22.62
C ALA A 25 -18.44 23.37 22.44
N ILE A 26 -18.60 24.08 21.33
CA ILE A 26 -17.81 25.28 21.02
C ILE A 26 -18.62 26.52 21.41
N SER A 27 -18.11 27.26 22.39
CA SER A 27 -18.72 28.53 22.81
C SER A 27 -18.40 29.66 21.82
N ASN A 28 -19.36 30.54 21.55
CA ASN A 28 -19.19 31.77 20.74
C ASN A 28 -18.75 31.56 19.28
N ILE A 29 -19.52 30.77 18.51
CA ILE A 29 -19.31 30.60 17.06
C ILE A 29 -20.17 31.56 16.24
N GLU A 30 -19.58 32.22 15.25
CA GLU A 30 -20.30 32.71 14.07
C GLU A 30 -20.37 31.58 13.03
N GLU A 31 -21.56 30.97 12.83
CA GLU A 31 -21.73 29.78 11.98
C GLU A 31 -21.25 29.99 10.53
N GLU A 32 -21.32 31.22 10.03
CA GLU A 32 -20.92 31.61 8.67
C GLU A 32 -19.42 31.41 8.37
N ASN A 33 -18.58 31.23 9.40
CA ASN A 33 -17.13 31.02 9.24
C ASN A 33 -16.68 29.60 9.60
N VAL A 34 -17.60 28.65 9.76
CA VAL A 34 -17.31 27.27 10.13
C VAL A 34 -17.27 26.36 8.91
N VAL A 35 -16.19 25.60 8.78
CA VAL A 35 -16.10 24.48 7.83
C VAL A 35 -16.09 23.18 8.62
N PHE A 36 -17.05 22.31 8.35
CA PHE A 36 -17.17 21.01 9.03
C PHE A 36 -16.69 19.90 8.10
N ILE A 37 -15.71 19.13 8.56
CA ILE A 37 -15.08 18.03 7.83
C ILE A 37 -15.19 16.78 8.67
N HIS A 38 -15.74 15.71 8.10
CA HIS A 38 -16.04 14.49 8.82
C HIS A 38 -15.27 13.29 8.25
N PHE A 39 -14.29 12.81 9.00
CA PHE A 39 -13.64 11.52 8.78
C PHE A 39 -14.47 10.43 9.47
N ASP A 40 -15.07 9.54 8.68
CA ASP A 40 -15.96 8.49 9.16
C ASP A 40 -15.32 7.11 8.92
N ILE A 41 -15.09 6.38 10.01
CA ILE A 41 -14.67 4.97 10.02
C ILE A 41 -15.55 4.18 10.99
N THR A 42 -16.81 4.59 11.17
CA THR A 42 -17.74 3.99 12.16
C THR A 42 -18.21 2.58 11.81
N GLU A 43 -18.05 2.16 10.56
CA GLU A 43 -18.35 0.79 10.12
C GLU A 43 -17.39 -0.25 10.73
N VAL A 44 -16.24 0.21 11.23
CA VAL A 44 -15.25 -0.63 11.88
C VAL A 44 -15.71 -1.00 13.30
N LYS A 45 -15.75 -2.31 13.55
CA LYS A 45 -16.04 -2.86 14.88
C LYS A 45 -14.81 -2.83 15.78
N LEU A 46 -15.06 -2.73 17.08
CA LEU A 46 -14.00 -2.77 18.09
C LEU A 46 -13.17 -4.06 18.02
N SER A 47 -13.80 -5.19 17.70
CA SER A 47 -13.14 -6.50 17.56
C SER A 47 -12.12 -6.55 16.43
N ASP A 48 -12.30 -5.70 15.41
CA ASP A 48 -11.56 -5.80 14.15
C ASP A 48 -10.37 -4.81 14.13
N LEU A 49 -10.25 -3.95 15.16
CA LEU A 49 -9.24 -2.89 15.25
C LEU A 49 -7.81 -3.39 15.07
N TYR A 50 -7.52 -4.58 15.58
CA TYR A 50 -6.17 -5.14 15.56
C TYR A 50 -5.73 -5.48 14.14
N ASP A 51 -6.65 -5.90 13.28
CA ASP A 51 -6.35 -6.35 11.91
C ASP A 51 -6.71 -5.33 10.83
N LEU A 52 -7.05 -4.10 11.23
CA LEU A 52 -7.43 -3.06 10.29
C LEU A 52 -6.36 -2.77 9.22
N PRO A 53 -6.78 -2.43 7.99
CA PRO A 53 -5.89 -2.01 6.91
C PRO A 53 -5.42 -0.56 7.13
N TYR A 54 -4.65 -0.32 8.20
CA TYR A 54 -4.23 1.02 8.63
C TYR A 54 -3.50 1.82 7.55
N GLU A 55 -2.66 1.18 6.72
CA GLU A 55 -1.97 1.85 5.62
C GLU A 55 -2.95 2.44 4.60
N GLN A 56 -4.00 1.70 4.24
CA GLN A 56 -5.02 2.17 3.30
C GLN A 56 -5.94 3.23 3.93
N LEU A 57 -6.32 3.06 5.19
CA LEU A 57 -7.09 4.07 5.92
C LEU A 57 -6.30 5.38 6.05
N ALA A 58 -4.99 5.30 6.30
CA ALA A 58 -4.09 6.46 6.29
C ALA A 58 -4.04 7.10 4.90
N LEU A 59 -3.93 6.30 3.83
CA LEU A 59 -3.93 6.78 2.45
C LEU A 59 -5.20 7.57 2.12
N GLU A 60 -6.38 7.02 2.43
CA GLU A 60 -7.65 7.71 2.20
C GLU A 60 -7.77 8.98 3.05
N GLN A 61 -7.35 8.92 4.31
CA GLN A 61 -7.32 10.08 5.18
C GLN A 61 -6.42 11.20 4.62
N GLN A 62 -5.28 10.85 4.03
CA GLN A 62 -4.39 11.79 3.36
C GLN A 62 -5.04 12.39 2.11
N ARG A 63 -5.68 11.56 1.26
CA ARG A 63 -6.41 12.03 0.07
C ARG A 63 -7.46 13.06 0.45
N ARG A 64 -8.28 12.75 1.44
CA ARG A 64 -9.32 13.65 1.95
C ARG A 64 -8.74 14.91 2.57
N PHE A 65 -7.65 14.79 3.33
CA PHE A 65 -6.94 15.97 3.86
C PHE A 65 -6.50 16.91 2.72
N LYS A 66 -5.92 16.39 1.64
CA LYS A 66 -5.48 17.19 0.48
C LYS A 66 -6.62 17.86 -0.27
N LEU A 67 -7.80 17.23 -0.33
CA LEU A 67 -8.97 17.80 -1.02
C LEU A 67 -9.76 18.78 -0.16
N GLU A 68 -9.98 18.43 1.11
CA GLU A 68 -10.96 19.10 1.96
C GLU A 68 -10.32 20.08 2.94
N ILE A 69 -9.13 19.79 3.46
CA ILE A 69 -8.49 20.58 4.54
C ILE A 69 -7.39 21.49 3.99
N GLU A 70 -6.43 20.93 3.26
CA GLU A 70 -5.24 21.64 2.79
C GLU A 70 -5.55 22.91 1.98
N PRO A 71 -6.51 22.92 1.03
CA PRO A 71 -6.82 24.11 0.25
C PRO A 71 -7.34 25.25 1.14
N ILE A 72 -8.16 24.94 2.13
CA ILE A 72 -8.72 25.93 3.06
C ILE A 72 -7.60 26.56 3.88
N LEU A 73 -6.67 25.75 4.38
CA LEU A 73 -5.56 26.20 5.19
C LEU A 73 -4.53 27.01 4.37
N ARG A 74 -4.32 26.66 3.09
CA ARG A 74 -3.49 27.45 2.16
C ARG A 74 -4.11 28.80 1.84
N GLU A 75 -5.43 28.87 1.65
CA GLU A 75 -6.14 30.13 1.41
C GLU A 75 -6.25 31.01 2.66
N ASN A 76 -6.30 30.39 3.85
CA ASN A 76 -6.54 31.08 5.11
C ASN A 76 -5.57 30.58 6.19
N SER A 77 -4.34 31.09 6.18
CA SER A 77 -3.26 30.67 7.09
C SER A 77 -3.51 30.95 8.58
N ASN A 78 -4.49 31.78 8.92
CA ASN A 78 -4.92 32.07 10.29
C ASN A 78 -6.11 31.20 10.75
N SER A 79 -6.49 30.17 9.99
CA SER A 79 -7.61 29.30 10.37
C SER A 79 -7.27 28.49 11.62
N ARG A 80 -8.25 28.32 12.50
CA ARG A 80 -8.14 27.43 13.68
C ARG A 80 -8.71 26.06 13.35
N ILE A 81 -8.12 25.03 13.95
CA ILE A 81 -8.61 23.65 13.82
C ILE A 81 -9.17 23.20 15.16
N ALA A 82 -10.47 22.91 15.22
CA ALA A 82 -11.10 22.24 16.34
C ALA A 82 -11.21 20.74 16.05
N TYR A 83 -10.48 19.93 16.79
CA TYR A 83 -10.43 18.48 16.59
C TYR A 83 -11.28 17.74 17.61
N PHE A 84 -12.18 16.88 17.11
CA PHE A 84 -13.04 15.98 17.86
C PHE A 84 -12.77 14.56 17.37
N GLY A 85 -12.23 13.67 18.22
CA GLY A 85 -11.78 12.36 17.77
C GLY A 85 -12.29 11.20 18.60
N LEU A 86 -12.74 10.14 17.95
CA LEU A 86 -12.97 8.80 18.49
C LEU A 86 -12.33 7.71 17.63
N ALA A 87 -11.55 8.09 16.62
CA ALA A 87 -10.82 7.15 15.78
C ALA A 87 -9.71 6.38 16.54
N PRO A 88 -9.28 5.22 16.02
CA PRO A 88 -8.10 4.52 16.51
C PRO A 88 -6.88 5.43 16.61
N ILE A 89 -6.06 5.17 17.63
CA ILE A 89 -4.92 6.02 17.99
C ILE A 89 -3.94 6.24 16.83
N PRO A 90 -3.55 5.21 16.03
CA PRO A 90 -2.70 5.42 14.86
C PRO A 90 -3.25 6.45 13.87
N LEU A 91 -4.55 6.37 13.54
CA LEU A 91 -5.18 7.29 12.58
C LEU A 91 -5.26 8.72 13.12
N ALA A 92 -5.51 8.88 14.43
CA ALA A 92 -5.48 10.19 15.09
C ALA A 92 -4.08 10.83 15.01
N ILE A 93 -3.01 10.06 15.29
CA ILE A 93 -1.61 10.52 15.15
C ILE A 93 -1.34 10.92 13.70
N HIS A 94 -1.73 10.08 12.75
CA HIS A 94 -1.54 10.34 11.32
C HIS A 94 -2.26 11.61 10.87
N LEU A 95 -3.49 11.89 11.33
CA LEU A 95 -4.19 13.13 10.96
C LEU A 95 -3.52 14.35 11.57
N GLY A 96 -3.01 14.23 12.80
CA GLY A 96 -2.21 15.25 13.44
C GLY A 96 -0.95 15.57 12.64
N TYR A 97 -0.25 14.54 12.16
CA TYR A 97 0.92 14.65 11.30
C TYR A 97 0.63 15.44 10.02
N LEU A 98 -0.46 15.10 9.30
CA LEU A 98 -0.88 15.83 8.10
C LEU A 98 -1.17 17.31 8.41
N CYS A 99 -1.67 17.59 9.61
CA CYS A 99 -1.96 18.94 10.05
C CYS A 99 -0.74 19.71 10.60
N SER A 100 0.47 19.14 10.68
CA SER A 100 1.63 19.66 11.44
C SER A 100 2.11 21.08 11.07
N ASN A 101 1.85 21.56 9.86
CA ASN A 101 2.34 22.85 9.36
C ASN A 101 1.42 24.05 9.63
N TYR A 102 0.34 23.85 10.40
CA TYR A 102 -0.70 24.86 10.56
C TYR A 102 -0.81 25.35 12.00
N ASN A 103 -1.24 26.59 12.17
CA ASN A 103 -1.21 27.25 13.47
C ASN A 103 -2.61 27.27 14.10
N GLN A 104 -2.65 26.95 15.40
CA GLN A 104 -3.79 27.06 16.32
C GLN A 104 -4.81 25.90 16.29
N TYR A 105 -4.61 24.96 17.22
CA TYR A 105 -5.51 23.83 17.44
C TYR A 105 -6.33 24.01 18.72
N LEU A 106 -7.53 23.43 18.73
CA LEU A 106 -8.38 23.23 19.89
C LEU A 106 -8.67 21.74 20.01
N PHE A 107 -8.12 21.12 21.04
CA PHE A 107 -8.21 19.68 21.23
C PHE A 107 -9.40 19.33 22.11
N TYR A 108 -10.56 19.05 21.52
CA TYR A 108 -11.74 18.65 22.29
C TYR A 108 -11.61 17.21 22.76
N GLN A 109 -11.91 17.01 24.04
CA GLN A 109 -11.85 15.71 24.70
C GLN A 109 -13.26 15.19 24.95
N TYR A 110 -13.42 13.87 24.92
CA TYR A 110 -14.70 13.23 25.23
C TYR A 110 -14.72 12.72 26.67
N HIS A 111 -15.72 13.12 27.45
CA HIS A 111 -15.83 12.71 28.85
C HIS A 111 -16.60 11.39 28.99
N HIS A 112 -15.93 10.32 29.42
CA HIS A 112 -16.44 8.94 29.32
C HIS A 112 -17.70 8.68 30.16
N LYS A 113 -17.92 9.44 31.25
CA LYS A 113 -19.12 9.27 32.11
C LYS A 113 -20.25 10.24 31.81
N LYS A 114 -19.93 11.41 31.25
CA LYS A 114 -20.90 12.48 30.98
C LYS A 114 -21.37 12.45 29.54
N ASN A 115 -20.64 11.73 28.69
CA ASN A 115 -20.90 11.58 27.27
C ASN A 115 -20.90 12.91 26.50
N GLU A 116 -20.13 13.89 26.96
CA GLU A 116 -20.04 15.24 26.39
C GLU A 116 -18.61 15.57 25.94
N TRP A 117 -18.50 16.44 24.94
CA TRP A 117 -17.24 17.01 24.50
C TRP A 117 -16.88 18.23 25.34
N TYR A 118 -15.62 18.38 25.71
CA TYR A 118 -15.14 19.51 26.49
C TYR A 118 -13.79 20.02 26.00
N LEU A 119 -13.62 21.34 26.07
CA LEU A 119 -12.32 21.99 25.97
C LEU A 119 -11.67 22.12 27.35
N GLU A 120 -12.51 22.37 28.37
CA GLU A 120 -12.15 22.50 29.77
C GLU A 120 -13.23 21.84 30.65
N ILE A 121 -12.81 21.12 31.69
CA ILE A 121 -13.71 20.48 32.65
C ILE A 121 -13.05 20.40 34.03
N GLU A 122 -13.86 20.21 35.09
CA GLU A 122 -13.33 19.89 36.42
C GLU A 122 -12.63 18.52 36.44
N LYS A 123 -11.47 18.47 37.10
CA LYS A 123 -10.71 17.22 37.28
C LYS A 123 -11.49 16.19 38.12
N PRO A 124 -11.19 14.88 37.95
CA PRO A 124 -11.67 13.86 38.87
C PRO A 124 -11.28 14.17 40.32
N LYS A 125 -12.13 13.80 41.29
CA LYS A 125 -11.83 14.00 42.72
C LYS A 125 -10.52 13.31 43.10
N ASN A 126 -9.67 14.02 43.85
CA ASN A 126 -8.35 13.56 44.29
C ASN A 126 -7.34 13.27 43.16
N TYR A 127 -7.57 13.78 41.96
CA TYR A 127 -6.64 13.64 40.84
C TYR A 127 -5.74 14.87 40.72
N ASN A 128 -4.43 14.64 40.64
CA ASN A 128 -3.46 15.69 40.34
C ASN A 128 -2.77 15.39 39.02
N PHE A 129 -2.99 16.25 38.03
CA PHE A 129 -2.30 16.17 36.75
C PHE A 129 -0.81 16.48 36.97
N LYS A 130 0.06 15.57 36.52
CA LYS A 130 1.50 15.77 36.50
C LYS A 130 2.15 14.79 35.53
N VAL A 131 2.94 15.30 34.61
CA VAL A 131 3.81 14.48 33.75
C VAL A 131 5.01 14.00 34.56
N LYS A 132 5.34 12.71 34.48
CA LYS A 132 6.57 12.16 35.10
C LYS A 132 7.80 12.72 34.39
N GLU A 133 8.88 12.86 35.14
CA GLU A 133 10.18 13.18 34.55
C GLU A 133 10.60 12.09 33.55
N ILE A 134 11.05 12.52 32.37
CA ILE A 134 11.53 11.63 31.32
C ILE A 134 12.97 11.24 31.66
N ILE A 135 13.19 9.95 31.91
CA ILE A 135 14.49 9.40 32.28
C ILE A 135 15.20 8.89 31.03
N GLY A 136 16.54 8.97 31.02
CA GLY A 136 17.36 8.33 30.00
C GLY A 136 17.56 9.14 28.72
N LEU A 137 17.15 10.42 28.70
CA LEU A 137 17.48 11.32 27.60
C LEU A 137 19.00 11.44 27.45
N PRO A 138 19.55 11.27 26.24
CA PRO A 138 20.98 11.39 26.01
C PRO A 138 21.45 12.83 26.21
N ASP A 139 22.62 12.99 26.82
CA ASP A 139 23.31 14.27 27.04
C ASP A 139 24.50 14.48 26.08
N LYS A 140 24.78 13.46 25.26
CA LYS A 140 25.87 13.43 24.27
C LYS A 140 25.43 12.63 23.05
N VAL A 141 26.10 12.89 21.93
CA VAL A 141 25.81 12.19 20.67
C VAL A 141 26.13 10.70 20.78
N GLU A 142 25.14 9.85 20.53
CA GLU A 142 25.26 8.41 20.44
C GLU A 142 25.22 7.98 18.97
N LYS A 143 26.31 7.38 18.49
CA LYS A 143 26.43 6.92 17.11
C LYS A 143 26.01 5.47 16.95
N GLY A 144 25.67 5.11 15.72
CA GLY A 144 25.35 3.74 15.34
C GLY A 144 23.85 3.50 15.17
N LYS A 145 23.57 2.60 14.24
CA LYS A 145 22.22 2.16 13.86
C LYS A 145 21.46 1.58 15.04
N GLY A 146 20.15 1.66 14.97
CA GLY A 146 19.28 1.18 16.04
C GLY A 146 17.89 1.79 15.99
N GLU A 147 17.04 1.21 16.82
CA GLU A 147 15.62 1.51 16.91
C GLU A 147 15.35 2.22 18.23
N VAL A 148 14.49 3.24 18.21
CA VAL A 148 14.14 4.05 19.40
C VAL A 148 12.70 3.79 19.79
N PHE A 149 12.43 3.52 21.06
CA PHE A 149 11.07 3.39 21.58
C PHE A 149 10.63 4.67 22.27
N ILE A 150 9.42 5.13 21.94
CA ILE A 150 8.72 6.16 22.69
C ILE A 150 7.37 5.61 23.13
N ARG A 151 7.13 5.59 24.45
CA ARG A 151 5.87 5.15 25.05
C ARG A 151 5.16 6.34 25.67
N VAL A 152 3.96 6.63 25.19
CA VAL A 152 3.10 7.72 25.68
C VAL A 152 1.90 7.12 26.42
N GLY A 153 1.93 7.16 27.75
CA GLY A 153 0.89 6.59 28.62
C GLY A 153 0.17 7.66 29.46
N THR A 154 -0.94 8.20 28.97
CA THR A 154 -1.72 9.22 29.70
C THR A 154 -3.05 8.66 30.21
N SER A 155 -3.71 7.79 29.45
CA SER A 155 -4.97 7.14 29.87
C SER A 155 -4.71 5.81 30.57
N PHE A 156 -3.73 5.04 30.08
CA PHE A 156 -3.28 3.79 30.68
C PHE A 156 -1.75 3.73 30.70
N ARG A 157 -1.23 2.94 31.65
CA ARG A 157 0.19 2.61 31.68
C ARG A 157 0.51 1.61 30.58
N ILE A 158 1.59 1.87 29.84
CA ILE A 158 2.19 0.92 28.91
C ILE A 158 3.26 0.13 29.66
N GLU A 159 3.09 -1.18 29.76
CA GLU A 159 4.11 -2.04 30.35
C GLU A 159 5.23 -2.31 29.33
N PRO A 160 6.52 -2.06 29.66
CA PRO A 160 7.63 -2.21 28.71
C PRO A 160 7.70 -3.57 28.02
N GLN A 161 7.34 -4.63 28.74
CA GLN A 161 7.31 -6.00 28.21
C GLN A 161 6.45 -6.12 26.94
N HIS A 162 5.32 -5.42 26.85
CA HIS A 162 4.45 -5.49 25.67
C HIS A 162 5.06 -4.79 24.45
N SER A 163 5.87 -3.74 24.64
CA SER A 163 6.63 -3.14 23.54
C SER A 163 7.84 -3.99 23.14
N LEU A 164 8.46 -4.69 24.10
CA LEU A 164 9.61 -5.57 23.85
C LEU A 164 9.22 -6.88 23.14
N GLU A 165 7.94 -7.29 23.23
CA GLU A 165 7.38 -8.38 22.41
C GLU A 165 7.42 -8.06 20.90
N VAL A 166 7.34 -6.78 20.52
CA VAL A 166 7.38 -6.34 19.11
C VAL A 166 8.81 -6.36 18.59
N LEU A 167 9.74 -5.73 19.31
CA LEU A 167 11.15 -5.71 18.97
C LEU A 167 11.99 -5.82 20.25
N PRO A 168 12.76 -6.91 20.41
CA PRO A 168 13.63 -7.05 21.57
C PRO A 168 14.86 -6.15 21.43
N ASN A 169 15.25 -5.51 22.54
CA ASN A 169 16.46 -4.68 22.66
C ASN A 169 16.47 -3.40 21.80
N PRO A 170 15.52 -2.46 21.98
CA PRO A 170 15.65 -1.12 21.43
C PRO A 170 16.93 -0.45 21.94
N THR A 171 17.51 0.46 21.15
CA THR A 171 18.75 1.14 21.55
C THR A 171 18.49 2.22 22.60
N ASN A 172 17.34 2.89 22.49
CA ASN A 172 16.92 3.91 23.43
C ASN A 172 15.43 3.71 23.73
N GLU A 173 15.03 3.98 24.97
CA GLU A 173 13.65 3.88 25.42
C GLU A 173 13.28 5.16 26.18
N PHE A 174 12.19 5.79 25.78
CA PHE A 174 11.69 7.01 26.40
C PHE A 174 10.24 6.82 26.83
N ASP A 175 9.96 7.08 28.12
CA ASP A 175 8.65 6.95 28.72
C ASP A 175 8.07 8.34 29.04
N LEU A 176 7.02 8.74 28.32
CA LEU A 176 6.21 9.91 28.60
C LEU A 176 4.91 9.45 29.25
N THR A 177 4.80 9.57 30.57
CA THR A 177 3.69 8.98 31.33
C THR A 177 3.20 9.95 32.40
N LEU A 178 1.90 9.98 32.67
CA LEU A 178 1.36 10.73 33.82
C LEU A 178 1.70 10.01 35.13
N GLU A 179 1.84 10.76 36.23
CA GLU A 179 2.01 10.14 37.56
C GLU A 179 0.87 9.18 37.89
N GLN A 180 -0.35 9.55 37.50
CA GLN A 180 -1.56 8.76 37.61
C GLN A 180 -2.27 8.73 36.24
N PRO A 181 -2.03 7.73 35.38
CA PRO A 181 -2.77 7.60 34.12
C PRO A 181 -4.27 7.43 34.38
N HIS A 182 -5.10 8.17 33.65
CA HIS A 182 -6.56 8.12 33.81
C HIS A 182 -7.26 8.57 32.52
N VAL A 183 -8.33 7.87 32.13
CA VAL A 183 -9.07 8.12 30.87
C VAL A 183 -9.68 9.52 30.78
N ASP A 184 -10.04 10.11 31.92
CA ASP A 184 -10.49 11.50 32.06
C ASP A 184 -9.47 12.35 32.87
N GLY A 185 -8.18 12.01 32.81
CA GLY A 185 -7.13 12.66 33.61
C GLY A 185 -6.71 14.04 33.10
N ILE A 186 -6.97 14.32 31.82
CA ILE A 186 -6.60 15.57 31.16
C ILE A 186 -7.84 16.44 31.11
N SER A 187 -7.77 17.64 31.65
CA SER A 187 -8.94 18.47 31.94
C SER A 187 -9.04 19.73 31.10
N ASN A 188 -7.95 20.17 30.45
CA ASN A 188 -7.90 21.42 29.70
C ASN A 188 -6.78 21.43 28.64
N GLN A 189 -6.74 22.47 27.80
CA GLN A 189 -5.73 22.63 26.73
C GLN A 189 -4.29 22.75 27.24
N ASN A 190 -4.06 23.40 28.38
CA ASN A 190 -2.71 23.59 28.90
C ASN A 190 -2.08 22.24 29.26
N GLU A 191 -2.88 21.29 29.76
CA GLU A 191 -2.42 19.93 30.08
C GLU A 191 -2.12 19.10 28.83
N VAL A 192 -2.91 19.26 27.76
CA VAL A 192 -2.58 18.68 26.45
C VAL A 192 -1.26 19.26 25.95
N ASN A 193 -1.09 20.58 26.04
CA ASN A 193 0.15 21.25 25.61
C ASN A 193 1.36 20.82 26.44
N GLU A 194 1.22 20.61 27.76
CA GLU A 194 2.32 20.11 28.61
C GLU A 194 2.79 18.71 28.19
N ILE A 195 1.86 17.84 27.79
CA ILE A 195 2.17 16.52 27.22
C ILE A 195 2.89 16.67 25.87
N VAL A 196 2.37 17.54 25.00
CA VAL A 196 2.96 17.79 23.67
C VAL A 196 4.36 18.39 23.76
N ASP A 197 4.59 19.32 24.69
CA ASP A 197 5.88 19.94 24.92
C ASP A 197 6.87 18.92 25.48
N SER A 198 6.42 18.04 26.38
CA SER A 198 7.23 16.93 26.88
C SER A 198 7.59 15.94 25.77
N PHE A 199 6.68 15.69 24.82
CA PHE A 199 6.96 14.87 23.64
C PHE A 199 7.97 15.56 22.71
N GLN A 200 7.84 16.88 22.53
CA GLN A 200 8.80 17.68 21.76
C GLN A 200 10.20 17.65 22.37
N VAL A 201 10.34 17.58 23.70
CA VAL A 201 11.64 17.39 24.36
C VAL A 201 12.29 16.07 23.93
N ILE A 202 11.52 14.97 23.87
CA ILE A 202 12.03 13.66 23.41
C ILE A 202 12.47 13.74 21.95
N LEU A 203 11.63 14.31 21.08
CA LEU A 203 11.96 14.48 19.66
C LEU A 203 13.20 15.36 19.45
N SER A 204 13.36 16.40 20.27
CA SER A 204 14.55 17.27 20.23
C SER A 204 15.80 16.56 20.72
N ALA A 205 15.69 15.70 21.74
CA ALA A 205 16.82 14.87 22.17
C ALA A 205 17.22 13.88 21.08
N TYR A 206 16.23 13.26 20.42
CA TYR A 206 16.46 12.40 19.28
C TYR A 206 17.23 13.11 18.16
N SER A 207 16.76 14.27 17.69
CA SER A 207 17.37 14.96 16.55
C SER A 207 18.78 15.49 16.84
N ASN A 208 19.04 15.90 18.09
CA ASN A 208 20.34 16.45 18.48
C ASN A 208 21.38 15.40 18.85
N PHE A 209 20.97 14.25 19.40
CA PHE A 209 21.90 13.30 20.00
C PHE A 209 21.87 11.90 19.37
N LEU A 210 20.87 11.57 18.54
CA LEU A 210 20.68 10.23 17.97
C LEU A 210 20.66 10.24 16.41
N PRO A 211 21.68 10.80 15.73
CA PRO A 211 21.63 11.08 14.28
C PRO A 211 21.59 9.84 13.37
N ASP A 212 22.02 8.67 13.86
CA ASP A 212 22.16 7.45 13.07
C ASP A 212 21.03 6.43 13.31
N LYS A 213 19.97 6.78 14.05
CA LYS A 213 18.88 5.84 14.35
C LYS A 213 17.94 5.70 13.17
N ASP A 214 17.53 4.47 12.89
CA ASP A 214 16.83 4.13 11.64
C ASP A 214 15.32 4.41 11.73
N LYS A 215 14.72 4.27 12.92
CA LYS A 215 13.27 4.44 13.11
C LYS A 215 12.93 4.69 14.59
N ILE A 216 11.77 5.34 14.78
CA ILE A 216 11.10 5.55 16.07
C ILE A 216 9.86 4.66 16.10
N HIS A 217 9.73 3.84 17.15
CA HIS A 217 8.53 3.06 17.46
C HIS A 217 7.70 3.80 18.52
N LEU A 218 6.54 4.31 18.09
CA LEU A 218 5.66 5.14 18.90
C LEU A 218 4.45 4.34 19.39
N PHE A 219 4.46 4.01 20.68
CA PHE A 219 3.38 3.31 21.37
C PHE A 219 2.57 4.31 22.19
N VAL A 220 1.26 4.38 21.97
CA VAL A 220 0.42 5.42 22.59
C VAL A 220 -0.82 4.81 23.23
N ALA A 221 -1.02 5.11 24.51
CA ALA A 221 -2.21 4.82 25.29
C ALA A 221 -2.72 6.13 25.88
N SER A 222 -3.57 6.81 25.11
CA SER A 222 -4.00 8.18 25.39
C SER A 222 -5.41 8.46 24.86
N THR A 223 -5.96 9.63 25.15
CA THR A 223 -7.11 10.15 24.41
C THR A 223 -6.71 10.47 22.97
N THR A 224 -7.67 10.36 22.05
CA THR A 224 -7.53 10.71 20.62
C THR A 224 -7.08 12.15 20.41
N ALA A 225 -7.52 13.07 21.26
CA ALA A 225 -7.14 14.48 21.26
C ALA A 225 -5.63 14.66 21.44
N VAL A 226 -5.05 13.99 22.44
CA VAL A 226 -3.60 14.00 22.64
C VAL A 226 -2.87 13.27 21.53
N ALA A 227 -3.39 12.13 21.05
CA ALA A 227 -2.80 11.38 19.95
C ALA A 227 -2.67 12.24 18.67
N PHE A 228 -3.72 12.99 18.34
CA PHE A 228 -3.68 13.99 17.29
C PHE A 228 -2.66 15.10 17.60
N ALA A 229 -2.70 15.66 18.81
CA ALA A 229 -1.82 16.76 19.21
C ALA A 229 -0.32 16.39 19.11
N ILE A 230 0.10 15.20 19.54
CA ILE A 230 1.49 14.75 19.38
C ILE A 230 1.83 14.50 17.91
N GLY A 231 0.87 14.04 17.10
CA GLY A 231 1.02 13.90 15.65
C GLY A 231 1.42 15.22 14.99
N THR A 232 0.87 16.35 15.44
CA THR A 232 1.21 17.69 14.91
C THR A 232 2.68 18.09 15.12
N ARG A 233 3.43 17.39 15.97
CA ARG A 233 4.87 17.64 16.20
C ARG A 233 5.79 16.79 15.35
N ILE A 234 5.25 15.79 14.64
CA ILE A 234 6.04 14.92 13.79
C ILE A 234 6.41 15.67 12.51
N ASN A 235 7.70 15.82 12.26
CA ASN A 235 8.25 16.37 11.04
C ASN A 235 9.17 15.33 10.36
N PRO A 236 8.80 14.79 9.19
CA PRO A 236 9.52 13.70 8.53
C PRO A 236 10.80 14.21 7.84
N ASN A 237 11.01 15.52 7.80
CA ASN A 237 12.28 16.12 7.36
C ASN A 237 13.34 16.16 8.46
N ILE A 238 12.95 16.02 9.72
CA ILE A 238 13.84 16.09 10.88
C ILE A 238 14.01 14.70 11.51
N TYR A 239 12.92 13.96 11.64
CA TYR A 239 12.89 12.65 12.30
C TYR A 239 12.90 11.52 11.24
N PRO A 240 13.38 10.32 11.59
CA PRO A 240 13.33 9.16 10.72
C PRO A 240 11.88 8.68 10.56
N TYR A 241 11.71 7.51 9.95
CA TYR A 241 10.46 6.78 9.96
C TYR A 241 9.87 6.66 11.38
N ILE A 242 8.59 6.98 11.54
CA ILE A 242 7.86 6.78 12.80
C ILE A 242 6.82 5.68 12.60
N GLN A 243 7.03 4.53 13.23
CA GLN A 243 6.08 3.43 13.23
C GLN A 243 5.10 3.60 14.40
N THR A 244 3.82 3.74 14.08
CA THR A 244 2.74 3.72 15.07
C THR A 244 2.21 2.30 15.29
N TYR A 245 1.52 2.09 16.41
CA TYR A 245 1.05 0.78 16.83
C TYR A 245 -0.40 0.81 17.28
N GLN A 246 -1.15 -0.23 16.89
CA GLN A 246 -2.46 -0.54 17.45
C GLN A 246 -2.31 -1.56 18.58
N PHE A 247 -2.96 -1.29 19.72
CA PHE A 247 -2.99 -2.18 20.86
C PHE A 247 -4.24 -3.09 20.83
N SER A 248 -4.06 -4.36 21.19
CA SER A 248 -5.13 -5.25 21.62
C SER A 248 -4.70 -5.99 22.89
N ARG A 249 -5.64 -6.13 23.84
CA ARG A 249 -5.40 -6.85 25.09
C ARG A 249 -5.37 -8.37 24.89
N ASP A 250 -6.13 -8.84 23.92
CA ASP A 250 -6.43 -10.26 23.72
C ASP A 250 -5.46 -10.94 22.74
N GLU A 251 -4.60 -10.14 22.10
CA GLU A 251 -3.64 -10.58 21.09
C GLU A 251 -2.23 -10.77 21.65
N ASN A 252 -1.41 -11.54 20.93
CA ASN A 252 0.00 -11.72 21.21
C ASN A 252 0.81 -11.73 19.89
N PRO A 253 1.70 -10.75 19.65
CA PRO A 253 2.05 -9.62 20.53
C PRO A 253 0.87 -8.69 20.78
N LYS A 254 0.89 -7.91 21.86
CA LYS A 254 -0.23 -6.99 22.16
C LYS A 254 -0.29 -5.76 21.25
N TYR A 255 0.83 -5.44 20.60
CA TYR A 255 0.94 -4.32 19.69
C TYR A 255 1.22 -4.84 18.28
N ARG A 256 0.44 -4.34 17.31
CA ARG A 256 0.67 -4.56 15.89
C ARG A 256 1.05 -3.24 15.23
N GLU A 257 2.00 -3.30 14.31
CA GLU A 257 2.33 -2.19 13.43
C GLU A 257 1.07 -1.71 12.71
N ALA A 258 0.82 -0.40 12.74
CA ALA A 258 -0.35 0.22 12.14
C ALA A 258 0.03 1.11 10.96
N ILE A 259 0.54 2.32 11.21
CA ILE A 259 0.91 3.29 10.17
C ILE A 259 2.39 3.63 10.30
N LEU A 260 3.13 3.50 9.20
CA LEU A 260 4.49 4.01 9.08
C LEU A 260 4.42 5.43 8.51
N ILE A 261 4.78 6.42 9.31
CA ILE A 261 4.85 7.82 8.88
C ILE A 261 6.23 8.07 8.29
N ASP A 262 6.26 8.56 7.05
CA ASP A 262 7.47 8.84 6.29
C ASP A 262 7.30 10.00 5.30
N LYS A 263 8.37 10.34 4.55
CA LYS A 263 8.30 11.43 3.55
C LYS A 263 7.41 11.11 2.35
N SER A 264 7.20 9.84 2.02
CA SER A 264 6.38 9.43 0.87
C SER A 264 4.88 9.60 1.14
N SER A 265 4.48 9.57 2.41
CA SER A 265 3.10 9.85 2.85
C SER A 265 2.67 11.32 2.71
N ASP A 266 3.42 12.17 2.00
CA ASP A 266 2.97 13.54 1.64
C ASP A 266 2.53 13.64 0.16
N ASP A 267 2.77 12.61 -0.66
CA ASP A 267 2.76 12.72 -2.12
C ASP A 267 1.52 12.13 -2.82
N VAL A 268 0.52 11.63 -2.09
CA VAL A 268 -0.59 10.85 -2.67
C VAL A 268 -1.58 11.69 -3.50
N ILE A 269 -2.03 11.17 -4.65
CA ILE A 269 -3.15 11.72 -5.42
C ILE A 269 -4.48 11.44 -4.74
N ALA A 270 -5.30 12.48 -4.61
CA ALA A 270 -6.67 12.38 -4.15
C ALA A 270 -7.66 12.20 -5.31
N TYR A 271 -8.66 11.35 -5.13
CA TYR A 271 -9.64 11.01 -6.18
C TYR A 271 -10.89 11.89 -6.10
N THR A 272 -11.36 12.30 -7.27
CA THR A 272 -12.60 13.07 -7.43
C THR A 272 -13.84 12.16 -7.40
N GLU A 273 -15.03 12.74 -7.27
CA GLU A 273 -16.29 11.99 -7.42
C GLU A 273 -16.41 11.33 -8.81
N ASP A 274 -15.91 11.99 -9.86
CA ASP A 274 -15.87 11.44 -11.21
C ASP A 274 -14.94 10.21 -11.29
N ASP A 275 -13.82 10.24 -10.57
CA ASP A 275 -12.91 9.09 -10.48
C ASP A 275 -13.57 7.90 -9.79
N ARG A 276 -14.29 8.12 -8.68
CA ARG A 276 -15.02 7.07 -7.96
C ARG A 276 -16.13 6.46 -8.83
N LYS A 277 -16.85 7.30 -9.57
CA LYS A 277 -17.88 6.84 -10.50
C LYS A 277 -17.27 5.99 -11.62
N MET A 278 -16.16 6.44 -12.20
CA MET A 278 -15.45 5.69 -13.23
C MET A 278 -14.93 4.34 -12.69
N ALA A 279 -14.37 4.31 -11.47
CA ALA A 279 -13.95 3.07 -10.82
C ALA A 279 -15.13 2.09 -10.64
N ALA A 280 -16.29 2.58 -10.20
CA ALA A 280 -17.50 1.78 -10.06
C ALA A 280 -18.00 1.20 -11.41
N GLU A 281 -17.93 1.99 -12.49
CA GLU A 281 -18.29 1.54 -13.84
C GLU A 281 -17.36 0.43 -14.35
N ILE A 282 -16.05 0.56 -14.11
CA ILE A 282 -15.06 -0.46 -14.49
C ILE A 282 -15.25 -1.73 -13.67
N ARG A 283 -15.41 -1.60 -12.35
CA ARG A 283 -15.66 -2.72 -11.43
C ARG A 283 -16.88 -3.53 -11.87
N LYS A 284 -17.98 -2.84 -12.19
CA LYS A 284 -19.18 -3.48 -12.73
C LYS A 284 -18.92 -4.17 -14.06
N SER A 285 -18.14 -3.54 -14.95
CA SER A 285 -17.81 -4.13 -16.25
C SER A 285 -16.96 -5.41 -16.12
N TRP A 286 -16.07 -5.46 -15.12
CA TRP A 286 -15.30 -6.67 -14.79
C TRP A 286 -16.21 -7.76 -14.23
N GLU A 287 -17.16 -7.41 -13.36
CA GLU A 287 -18.13 -8.37 -12.82
C GLU A 287 -19.02 -8.94 -13.93
N ASP A 288 -19.54 -8.08 -14.80
CA ASP A 288 -20.36 -8.50 -15.94
C ASP A 288 -19.58 -9.45 -16.87
N GLN A 289 -18.29 -9.19 -17.11
CA GLN A 289 -17.45 -10.10 -17.90
C GLN A 289 -17.18 -11.43 -17.17
N LEU A 290 -16.93 -11.39 -15.86
CA LEU A 290 -16.75 -12.61 -15.06
C LEU A 290 -18.00 -13.50 -15.15
N GLN A 291 -19.18 -12.94 -14.87
CA GLN A 291 -20.43 -13.68 -14.83
C GLN A 291 -20.86 -14.19 -16.21
N ASN A 292 -20.81 -13.34 -17.24
CA ASN A 292 -21.44 -13.63 -18.53
C ASN A 292 -20.50 -14.30 -19.55
N ASP A 293 -19.20 -14.04 -19.45
CA ASP A 293 -18.24 -14.54 -20.44
C ASP A 293 -17.28 -15.58 -19.85
N LEU A 294 -16.60 -15.25 -18.75
CA LEU A 294 -15.55 -16.10 -18.20
C LEU A 294 -16.10 -17.39 -17.61
N LYS A 295 -17.19 -17.33 -16.83
CA LYS A 295 -17.82 -18.54 -16.28
C LYS A 295 -18.28 -19.50 -17.37
N THR A 296 -18.84 -18.98 -18.47
CA THR A 296 -19.22 -19.79 -19.64
C THR A 296 -18.00 -20.40 -20.31
N PHE A 297 -16.94 -19.62 -20.55
CA PHE A 297 -15.68 -20.11 -21.11
C PHE A 297 -15.07 -21.23 -20.26
N ILE A 298 -15.02 -21.04 -18.94
CA ILE A 298 -14.51 -22.03 -17.99
C ILE A 298 -15.36 -23.30 -18.03
N GLY A 299 -16.69 -23.17 -17.91
CA GLY A 299 -17.61 -24.30 -17.90
C GLY A 299 -17.59 -25.12 -19.18
N ASN A 300 -17.42 -24.48 -20.34
CA ASN A 300 -17.34 -25.16 -21.63
C ASN A 300 -16.07 -26.01 -21.80
N SER A 301 -15.04 -25.78 -20.99
CA SER A 301 -13.76 -26.51 -21.06
C SER A 301 -13.64 -27.68 -20.10
N GLU A 302 -14.59 -27.83 -19.17
CA GLU A 302 -14.56 -28.81 -18.08
C GLU A 302 -14.53 -30.25 -18.61
N GLY A 303 -13.47 -30.99 -18.24
CA GLY A 303 -13.29 -32.39 -18.62
C GLY A 303 -12.91 -32.66 -20.09
N LEU A 304 -12.72 -31.63 -20.93
CA LEU A 304 -12.42 -31.82 -22.36
C LEU A 304 -10.93 -32.06 -22.66
N TYR A 305 -10.05 -31.56 -21.79
CA TYR A 305 -8.61 -31.54 -21.98
C TYR A 305 -7.89 -32.28 -20.84
N GLY A 306 -6.75 -32.91 -21.16
CA GLY A 306 -6.00 -33.71 -20.19
C GLY A 306 -5.16 -32.86 -19.22
N ASN A 307 -4.80 -31.65 -19.61
CA ASN A 307 -4.10 -30.65 -18.80
C ASN A 307 -4.42 -29.24 -19.34
N TRP A 308 -3.98 -28.21 -18.63
CA TRP A 308 -4.27 -26.82 -18.98
C TRP A 308 -3.65 -26.42 -20.32
N LEU A 309 -2.45 -26.90 -20.65
CA LEU A 309 -1.78 -26.56 -21.90
C LEU A 309 -2.49 -27.19 -23.10
N ASP A 310 -3.02 -28.42 -22.97
CA ASP A 310 -3.84 -29.05 -24.01
C ASP A 310 -5.09 -28.22 -24.34
N HIS A 311 -5.64 -27.50 -23.37
CA HIS A 311 -6.75 -26.57 -23.59
C HIS A 311 -6.29 -25.40 -24.48
N ILE A 312 -5.13 -24.81 -24.20
CA ILE A 312 -4.58 -23.69 -25.00
C ILE A 312 -4.20 -24.14 -26.41
N THR A 313 -3.52 -25.28 -26.54
CA THR A 313 -2.90 -25.74 -27.79
C THR A 313 -3.79 -26.67 -28.62
N GLN A 314 -5.01 -26.97 -28.17
CA GLN A 314 -5.94 -27.91 -28.83
C GLN A 314 -5.31 -29.30 -29.10
N LYS A 315 -4.49 -29.79 -28.16
CA LYS A 315 -3.79 -31.09 -28.23
C LYS A 315 -2.71 -31.20 -29.31
N GLU A 316 -2.16 -30.08 -29.80
CA GLU A 316 -0.94 -30.10 -30.61
C GLU A 316 0.22 -30.71 -29.78
N SER A 317 0.66 -31.91 -30.16
CA SER A 317 1.55 -32.76 -29.35
C SER A 317 2.98 -32.25 -29.23
N ASN A 318 3.41 -31.38 -30.14
CA ASN A 318 4.76 -30.83 -30.26
C ASN A 318 5.09 -29.71 -29.26
N LEU A 319 4.12 -29.22 -28.47
CA LEU A 319 4.33 -28.10 -27.53
C LEU A 319 4.60 -28.54 -26.08
N LYS A 320 4.31 -29.80 -25.74
CA LYS A 320 4.55 -30.35 -24.39
C LYS A 320 6.02 -30.49 -24.05
N ASP A 321 6.87 -30.70 -25.06
CA ASP A 321 8.31 -30.89 -24.88
C ASP A 321 9.02 -29.63 -24.38
N TYR A 322 8.41 -28.45 -24.54
CA TYR A 322 8.97 -27.16 -24.11
C TYR A 322 8.57 -26.77 -22.68
N ALA A 323 7.57 -27.44 -22.10
CA ALA A 323 7.10 -27.14 -20.76
C ALA A 323 7.99 -27.85 -19.72
N HIS A 324 8.70 -27.09 -18.86
CA HIS A 324 9.32 -27.70 -17.68
C HIS A 324 8.28 -28.47 -16.85
N HIS A 325 8.72 -29.52 -16.16
CA HIS A 325 7.86 -30.40 -15.36
C HIS A 325 6.91 -29.68 -14.37
N LEU A 326 7.27 -28.47 -13.92
CA LEU A 326 6.45 -27.65 -13.03
C LEU A 326 5.25 -27.01 -13.74
N TRP A 327 5.38 -26.61 -15.00
CA TRP A 327 4.29 -26.02 -15.79
C TRP A 327 3.20 -27.06 -16.08
N ILE A 328 3.57 -28.30 -16.39
CA ILE A 328 2.62 -29.35 -16.79
C ILE A 328 1.64 -29.69 -15.66
N LYS A 329 2.04 -29.46 -14.40
CA LYS A 329 1.24 -29.79 -13.21
C LYS A 329 0.26 -28.69 -12.80
N LEU A 330 0.25 -27.54 -13.49
CA LEU A 330 -0.71 -26.50 -13.18
C LEU A 330 -2.15 -26.98 -13.41
N PRO A 331 -3.10 -26.55 -12.58
CA PRO A 331 -4.50 -26.89 -12.73
C PRO A 331 -5.06 -26.28 -14.01
N GLN A 332 -6.17 -26.84 -14.47
CA GLN A 332 -6.97 -26.19 -15.51
C GLN A 332 -7.79 -25.07 -14.89
N LEU A 333 -8.21 -24.11 -15.71
CA LEU A 333 -8.98 -22.96 -15.22
C LEU A 333 -10.27 -23.34 -14.48
N PHE A 334 -10.93 -24.44 -14.87
CA PHE A 334 -12.14 -24.92 -14.18
C PHE A 334 -11.88 -25.49 -12.78
N SER A 335 -10.63 -25.83 -12.45
CA SER A 335 -10.22 -26.26 -11.11
C SER A 335 -9.94 -25.08 -10.17
N THR A 336 -9.93 -23.84 -10.69
CA THR A 336 -9.84 -22.63 -9.86
C THR A 336 -11.22 -22.26 -9.31
N SER A 337 -11.27 -21.32 -8.35
CA SER A 337 -12.52 -20.80 -7.79
C SER A 337 -13.36 -19.96 -8.78
N LEU A 338 -12.75 -19.46 -9.85
CA LEU A 338 -13.31 -18.44 -10.75
C LEU A 338 -14.70 -18.77 -11.32
N LYS A 339 -15.03 -20.07 -11.49
CA LYS A 339 -16.38 -20.49 -11.94
C LYS A 339 -17.48 -20.07 -10.96
N ASN A 340 -17.14 -19.95 -9.69
CA ASN A 340 -18.05 -19.64 -8.59
C ASN A 340 -17.89 -18.20 -8.08
N ASP A 341 -16.77 -17.55 -8.40
CA ASP A 341 -16.45 -16.22 -7.87
C ASP A 341 -17.38 -15.11 -8.37
N SER A 342 -17.37 -13.99 -7.66
CA SER A 342 -17.93 -12.70 -8.06
C SER A 342 -17.01 -11.56 -7.62
N ILE A 343 -17.21 -10.36 -8.13
CA ILE A 343 -16.56 -9.14 -7.69
C ILE A 343 -17.54 -8.36 -6.80
N ASP A 344 -17.08 -7.98 -5.61
CA ASP A 344 -17.86 -7.13 -4.71
C ASP A 344 -17.99 -5.72 -5.30
N LEU A 345 -19.22 -5.22 -5.41
CA LEU A 345 -19.51 -3.92 -6.02
C LEU A 345 -19.59 -2.77 -5.00
N ASP A 346 -19.69 -3.11 -3.71
CA ASP A 346 -19.94 -2.14 -2.64
C ASP A 346 -18.63 -1.77 -1.93
N GLU A 347 -17.70 -2.71 -1.77
CA GLU A 347 -16.42 -2.46 -1.12
C GLU A 347 -15.41 -1.80 -2.05
N ASN A 348 -15.16 -0.51 -1.80
CA ASN A 348 -14.39 0.39 -2.68
C ASN A 348 -13.04 0.81 -2.10
N VAL A 349 -12.76 0.48 -0.84
CA VAL A 349 -11.48 0.73 -0.15
C VAL A 349 -10.94 -0.59 0.37
N VAL A 350 -9.84 -1.06 -0.22
CA VAL A 350 -9.28 -2.39 0.08
C VAL A 350 -7.79 -2.28 0.36
N GLY A 351 -7.33 -2.88 1.46
CA GLY A 351 -5.91 -2.94 1.81
C GLY A 351 -5.07 -3.66 0.75
N ASP A 352 -3.84 -3.21 0.51
CA ASP A 352 -2.93 -3.73 -0.53
C ASP A 352 -3.48 -3.70 -1.98
N GLY A 353 -4.60 -2.99 -2.22
CA GLY A 353 -5.22 -2.80 -3.54
C GLY A 353 -6.29 -3.82 -3.91
N PHE A 354 -6.29 -5.02 -3.31
CA PHE A 354 -7.35 -6.02 -3.46
C PHE A 354 -7.33 -7.06 -2.34
N ASP A 355 -8.46 -7.76 -2.15
CA ASP A 355 -8.60 -8.89 -1.23
C ASP A 355 -9.56 -9.94 -1.83
N TYR A 356 -9.46 -11.17 -1.35
CA TYR A 356 -10.33 -12.27 -1.75
C TYR A 356 -11.03 -12.89 -0.54
N ASP A 357 -12.32 -12.58 -0.40
CA ASP A 357 -13.19 -13.22 0.56
C ASP A 357 -13.52 -14.64 0.09
N LYS A 358 -12.78 -15.60 0.63
CA LYS A 358 -12.98 -17.03 0.36
C LYS A 358 -14.33 -17.58 0.82
N THR A 359 -14.94 -16.97 1.83
CA THR A 359 -16.22 -17.46 2.37
C THR A 359 -17.35 -17.03 1.46
N GLY A 360 -17.31 -15.78 1.00
CA GLY A 360 -18.25 -15.24 0.02
C GLY A 360 -17.92 -15.60 -1.43
N LEU A 361 -16.71 -16.09 -1.72
CA LEU A 361 -16.15 -16.24 -3.07
C LEU A 361 -16.19 -14.91 -3.83
N LYS A 362 -15.70 -13.85 -3.17
CA LYS A 362 -15.77 -12.47 -3.67
C LYS A 362 -14.41 -11.82 -3.76
N TRP A 363 -14.13 -11.19 -4.90
CA TRP A 363 -13.00 -10.31 -5.11
C TRP A 363 -13.37 -8.89 -4.70
N LYS A 364 -12.62 -8.30 -3.78
CA LYS A 364 -12.72 -6.90 -3.38
C LYS A 364 -11.56 -6.15 -4.01
N ILE A 365 -11.81 -5.04 -4.70
CA ILE A 365 -10.77 -4.32 -5.46
C ILE A 365 -10.88 -2.82 -5.18
N ASP A 366 -9.78 -2.19 -4.81
CA ASP A 366 -9.69 -0.77 -4.43
C ASP A 366 -10.02 0.16 -5.62
N ASP A 367 -10.74 1.25 -5.36
CA ASP A 367 -11.01 2.29 -6.37
C ASP A 367 -9.70 2.84 -6.96
N GLY A 368 -8.66 2.98 -6.15
CA GLY A 368 -7.38 3.53 -6.60
C GLY A 368 -6.69 2.69 -7.66
N MET A 369 -6.84 1.37 -7.59
CA MET A 369 -6.36 0.47 -8.64
C MET A 369 -7.06 0.77 -9.97
N PHE A 370 -8.40 0.88 -9.97
CA PHE A 370 -9.15 1.15 -11.20
C PHE A 370 -8.87 2.53 -11.78
N VAL A 371 -8.79 3.56 -10.92
CA VAL A 371 -8.49 4.93 -11.35
C VAL A 371 -7.13 4.99 -12.02
N SER A 372 -6.12 4.42 -11.36
CA SER A 372 -4.76 4.34 -11.88
C SER A 372 -4.72 3.54 -13.19
N LEU A 373 -5.28 2.33 -13.20
CA LEU A 373 -5.31 1.46 -14.38
C LEU A 373 -5.94 2.14 -15.59
N ASN A 374 -7.09 2.81 -15.43
CA ASN A 374 -7.76 3.51 -16.51
C ASN A 374 -6.91 4.64 -17.09
N SER A 375 -6.27 5.44 -16.23
CA SER A 375 -5.36 6.52 -16.65
C SER A 375 -4.16 5.98 -17.43
N ARG A 376 -3.62 4.82 -17.03
CA ARG A 376 -2.45 4.21 -17.65
C ARG A 376 -2.78 3.55 -18.98
N LEU A 377 -3.82 2.72 -19.03
CA LEU A 377 -4.27 2.07 -20.27
C LEU A 377 -4.78 3.09 -21.30
N GLY A 378 -5.36 4.22 -20.85
CA GLY A 378 -5.78 5.31 -21.74
C GLY A 378 -4.64 5.91 -22.58
N LYS A 379 -3.38 5.70 -22.19
CA LYS A 379 -2.19 6.14 -22.94
C LYS A 379 -1.75 5.14 -24.03
N ILE A 380 -2.31 3.93 -24.02
CA ILE A 380 -1.92 2.84 -24.93
C ILE A 380 -3.03 2.64 -25.96
N GLU A 381 -2.70 2.93 -27.22
CA GLU A 381 -3.65 2.77 -28.32
C GLU A 381 -4.08 1.30 -28.47
N GLY A 382 -5.39 1.06 -28.38
CA GLY A 382 -5.97 -0.28 -28.52
C GLY A 382 -5.91 -1.14 -27.25
N ALA A 383 -5.46 -0.59 -26.11
CA ALA A 383 -5.57 -1.26 -24.83
C ALA A 383 -7.05 -1.51 -24.47
N ASN A 384 -7.29 -2.65 -23.82
CA ASN A 384 -8.63 -3.07 -23.43
C ASN A 384 -8.67 -3.31 -21.92
N ILE A 385 -9.41 -2.48 -21.20
CA ILE A 385 -9.53 -2.59 -19.74
C ILE A 385 -10.17 -3.91 -19.29
N LEU A 386 -10.98 -4.55 -20.14
CA LEU A 386 -11.50 -5.89 -19.87
C LEU A 386 -10.39 -6.95 -20.00
N GLN A 387 -9.39 -6.76 -20.86
CA GLN A 387 -8.23 -7.65 -20.92
C GLN A 387 -7.44 -7.59 -19.62
N ALA A 388 -7.27 -6.40 -19.02
CA ALA A 388 -6.68 -6.27 -17.69
C ALA A 388 -7.44 -7.07 -16.63
N GLY A 389 -8.78 -7.02 -16.66
CA GLY A 389 -9.61 -7.81 -15.75
C GLY A 389 -9.44 -9.31 -15.91
N ARG A 390 -9.39 -9.83 -17.15
CA ARG A 390 -9.13 -11.26 -17.38
C ARG A 390 -7.75 -11.69 -16.92
N LEU A 391 -6.72 -10.91 -17.24
CA LEU A 391 -5.35 -11.20 -16.85
C LEU A 391 -5.23 -11.22 -15.32
N PHE A 392 -5.82 -10.24 -14.63
CA PHE A 392 -5.88 -10.20 -13.17
C PHE A 392 -6.59 -11.44 -12.60
N LEU A 393 -7.81 -11.74 -13.04
CA LEU A 393 -8.61 -12.85 -12.51
C LEU A 393 -7.95 -14.21 -12.78
N PHE A 394 -7.38 -14.43 -13.97
CA PHE A 394 -6.69 -15.69 -14.27
C PHE A 394 -5.39 -15.85 -13.46
N HIS A 395 -4.67 -14.76 -13.22
CA HIS A 395 -3.46 -14.73 -12.41
C HIS A 395 -3.79 -15.05 -10.94
N GLU A 396 -4.70 -14.28 -10.33
CA GLU A 396 -5.07 -14.46 -8.93
C GLU A 396 -5.82 -15.78 -8.71
N GLY A 397 -6.67 -16.21 -9.65
CA GLY A 397 -7.33 -17.51 -9.59
C GLY A 397 -6.36 -18.68 -9.48
N LEU A 398 -5.16 -18.57 -10.06
CA LEU A 398 -4.10 -19.56 -9.87
C LEU A 398 -3.43 -19.46 -8.49
N HIS A 399 -3.18 -18.23 -8.02
CA HIS A 399 -2.60 -18.01 -6.69
C HIS A 399 -3.46 -18.58 -5.57
N TYR A 400 -4.78 -18.39 -5.65
CA TYR A 400 -5.73 -18.87 -4.64
C TYR A 400 -6.18 -20.32 -4.85
N CYS A 401 -5.75 -21.00 -5.92
CA CYS A 401 -6.07 -22.41 -6.16
C CYS A 401 -5.33 -23.32 -5.15
N PRO A 402 -6.05 -24.12 -4.34
CA PRO A 402 -5.43 -25.02 -3.35
C PRO A 402 -4.56 -26.12 -3.97
N GLU A 403 -4.84 -26.50 -5.23
CA GLU A 403 -4.10 -27.52 -5.97
C GLU A 403 -2.85 -26.95 -6.68
N ALA A 404 -2.59 -25.64 -6.57
CA ALA A 404 -1.49 -24.94 -7.21
C ALA A 404 -0.64 -24.15 -6.21
N HIS A 405 -0.58 -22.83 -6.36
CA HIS A 405 0.29 -21.99 -5.53
C HIS A 405 -0.20 -21.89 -4.08
N ASN A 406 -1.51 -21.98 -3.86
CA ASN A 406 -2.13 -21.91 -2.53
C ASN A 406 -1.60 -20.71 -1.70
N LEU A 407 -1.42 -19.53 -2.32
CA LEU A 407 -0.95 -18.31 -1.66
C LEU A 407 -2.07 -17.65 -0.87
N ILE A 408 -2.51 -18.34 0.17
CA ILE A 408 -3.57 -17.89 1.06
C ILE A 408 -2.98 -16.95 2.13
N GLY A 409 -3.81 -16.12 2.78
CA GLY A 409 -3.33 -15.11 3.74
C GLY A 409 -2.34 -15.61 4.81
N SER A 410 -2.50 -16.85 5.30
CA SER A 410 -1.56 -17.46 6.26
C SER A 410 -0.19 -17.80 5.68
N ILE A 411 -0.09 -18.07 4.38
CA ILE A 411 1.16 -18.30 3.64
C ILE A 411 1.73 -16.97 3.13
N ALA A 412 0.86 -16.02 2.76
CA ALA A 412 1.26 -14.71 2.29
C ALA A 412 1.90 -13.84 3.40
N ASN A 413 1.55 -14.07 4.67
CA ASN A 413 2.15 -13.31 5.77
C ASN A 413 3.67 -13.54 5.85
N GLY A 414 4.44 -12.46 5.69
CA GLY A 414 5.91 -12.51 5.70
C GLY A 414 6.55 -13.09 4.43
N ILE A 415 5.77 -13.54 3.44
CA ILE A 415 6.30 -14.16 2.22
C ILE A 415 7.25 -13.22 1.46
N GLY A 416 7.06 -11.90 1.59
CA GLY A 416 7.90 -10.86 0.98
C GLY A 416 9.40 -10.96 1.29
N GLN A 417 9.79 -11.71 2.33
CA GLN A 417 11.19 -12.02 2.63
C GLN A 417 11.81 -13.06 1.68
N PHE A 418 11.00 -13.73 0.84
CA PHE A 418 11.40 -14.75 -0.13
C PHE A 418 11.16 -14.26 -1.58
N PRO A 419 11.82 -13.16 -2.02
CA PRO A 419 11.50 -12.49 -3.28
C PRO A 419 11.62 -13.42 -4.49
N LYS A 420 12.60 -14.34 -4.52
CA LYS A 420 12.80 -15.27 -5.63
C LYS A 420 11.71 -16.34 -5.75
N VAL A 421 11.16 -16.81 -4.63
CA VAL A 421 10.09 -17.81 -4.63
C VAL A 421 8.82 -17.20 -5.20
N ILE A 422 8.47 -15.99 -4.75
CA ILE A 422 7.28 -15.31 -5.25
C ILE A 422 7.48 -14.86 -6.70
N GLU A 423 8.66 -14.39 -7.08
CA GLU A 423 8.97 -14.04 -8.47
C GLU A 423 8.77 -15.23 -9.43
N GLU A 424 9.01 -16.47 -8.96
CA GLU A 424 8.72 -17.68 -9.75
C GLU A 424 7.21 -17.94 -9.85
N ALA A 425 6.49 -17.89 -8.73
CA ALA A 425 5.05 -18.08 -8.70
C ALA A 425 4.30 -17.02 -9.53
N ASP A 426 4.68 -15.75 -9.40
CA ASP A 426 4.10 -14.63 -10.15
C ASP A 426 4.33 -14.82 -11.65
N TYR A 427 5.56 -15.17 -12.06
CA TYR A 427 5.87 -15.39 -13.48
C TYR A 427 5.06 -16.56 -14.06
N GLN A 428 4.87 -17.63 -13.25
CA GLN A 428 4.05 -18.77 -13.63
C GLN A 428 2.58 -18.39 -13.80
N ALA A 429 2.01 -17.62 -12.87
CA ALA A 429 0.63 -17.15 -12.93
C ALA A 429 0.38 -16.14 -14.05
N ASP A 430 1.31 -15.20 -14.28
CA ASP A 430 1.26 -14.25 -15.40
C ASP A 430 1.28 -14.97 -16.76
N THR A 431 2.17 -15.95 -16.94
CA THR A 431 2.24 -16.75 -18.18
C THR A 431 0.97 -17.56 -18.40
N TYR A 432 0.46 -18.18 -17.33
CA TYR A 432 -0.81 -18.90 -17.32
C TYR A 432 -1.97 -17.98 -17.76
N ALA A 433 -2.05 -16.78 -17.18
CA ALA A 433 -3.06 -15.78 -17.50
C ALA A 433 -2.99 -15.31 -18.95
N LEU A 434 -1.80 -14.99 -19.47
CA LEU A 434 -1.59 -14.56 -20.87
C LEU A 434 -2.07 -15.62 -21.87
N LEU A 435 -1.76 -16.89 -21.62
CA LEU A 435 -2.16 -17.99 -22.52
C LEU A 435 -3.66 -18.29 -22.45
N TYR A 436 -4.27 -18.19 -21.26
CA TYR A 436 -5.72 -18.31 -21.14
C TYR A 436 -6.46 -17.13 -21.75
N ASP A 437 -5.94 -15.91 -21.64
CA ASP A 437 -6.48 -14.73 -22.31
C ASP A 437 -6.43 -14.86 -23.84
N TYR A 438 -5.32 -15.39 -24.39
CA TYR A 438 -5.22 -15.76 -25.80
C TYR A 438 -6.32 -16.74 -26.21
N LYS A 439 -6.49 -17.83 -25.46
CA LYS A 439 -7.47 -18.88 -25.75
C LYS A 439 -8.90 -18.35 -25.66
N PHE A 440 -9.23 -17.63 -24.59
CA PHE A 440 -10.53 -16.97 -24.43
C PHE A 440 -10.83 -16.03 -25.59
N SER A 441 -9.87 -15.17 -25.92
CA SER A 441 -10.06 -14.16 -26.96
C SER A 441 -10.24 -14.80 -28.34
N LYS A 442 -9.56 -15.93 -28.61
CA LYS A 442 -9.72 -16.72 -29.85
C LYS A 442 -11.13 -17.30 -29.96
N GLU A 443 -11.69 -17.85 -28.87
CA GLU A 443 -13.05 -18.39 -28.87
C GLU A 443 -14.14 -17.32 -29.03
N LYS A 444 -13.88 -16.10 -28.54
CA LYS A 444 -14.77 -14.95 -28.71
C LYS A 444 -14.63 -14.27 -30.07
N ASN A 445 -13.82 -14.81 -30.99
CA ASN A 445 -13.51 -14.22 -32.30
C ASN A 445 -13.03 -12.76 -32.21
N ILE A 446 -12.33 -12.41 -31.12
CA ILE A 446 -11.61 -11.14 -31.04
C ILE A 446 -10.47 -11.22 -32.07
N ALA A 447 -10.23 -10.16 -32.84
CA ALA A 447 -9.31 -10.16 -33.99
C ALA A 447 -7.84 -10.41 -33.57
N ILE A 448 -7.48 -11.67 -33.36
CA ILE A 448 -6.15 -12.14 -32.90
C ILE A 448 -5.38 -12.81 -34.04
N GLU A 449 -6.10 -13.54 -34.89
CA GLU A 449 -5.50 -14.45 -35.87
C GLU A 449 -4.66 -13.72 -36.93
N GLN A 450 -4.85 -12.41 -37.11
CA GLN A 450 -4.08 -11.63 -38.06
C GLN A 450 -2.68 -11.26 -37.55
N ASN A 451 -2.43 -11.25 -36.23
CA ASN A 451 -1.11 -10.89 -35.68
C ASN A 451 -0.92 -11.34 -34.20
N LEU A 452 -0.45 -12.58 -33.99
CA LEU A 452 -0.19 -13.14 -32.65
C LEU A 452 0.84 -12.32 -31.86
N LYS A 453 1.91 -11.90 -32.52
CA LYS A 453 2.94 -11.03 -31.94
C LYS A 453 2.30 -9.76 -31.36
N LYS A 454 1.47 -9.06 -32.13
CA LYS A 454 0.79 -7.83 -31.66
C LYS A 454 -0.11 -8.12 -30.46
N PHE A 455 -0.84 -9.24 -30.48
CA PHE A 455 -1.70 -9.64 -29.37
C PHE A 455 -0.90 -9.81 -28.07
N PHE A 456 0.17 -10.61 -28.08
CA PHE A 456 0.96 -10.87 -26.87
C PHE A 456 1.74 -9.64 -26.39
N LEU A 457 2.23 -8.78 -27.28
CA LEU A 457 2.84 -7.51 -26.88
C LEU A 457 1.82 -6.62 -26.14
N MET A 458 0.60 -6.52 -26.66
CA MET A 458 -0.47 -5.76 -26.00
C MET A 458 -0.91 -6.39 -24.67
N ALA A 459 -0.96 -7.72 -24.60
CA ALA A 459 -1.33 -8.44 -23.38
C ALA A 459 -0.26 -8.26 -22.28
N ILE A 460 1.04 -8.30 -22.64
CA ILE A 460 2.13 -7.99 -21.70
C ILE A 460 2.07 -6.52 -21.28
N ASP A 461 1.82 -5.60 -22.20
CA ASP A 461 1.67 -4.17 -21.86
C ASP A 461 0.52 -3.99 -20.86
N THR A 462 -0.64 -4.55 -21.17
CA THR A 462 -1.81 -4.53 -20.27
C THR A 462 -1.47 -5.13 -18.90
N ALA A 463 -0.81 -6.29 -18.85
CA ALA A 463 -0.40 -6.91 -17.59
C ALA A 463 0.54 -6.01 -16.78
N THR A 464 1.56 -5.43 -17.41
CA THR A 464 2.53 -4.55 -16.73
C THR A 464 1.90 -3.24 -16.27
N GLU A 465 0.97 -2.66 -17.02
CA GLU A 465 0.25 -1.46 -16.57
C GLU A 465 -0.72 -1.76 -15.42
N THR A 466 -1.32 -2.95 -15.39
CA THR A 466 -2.05 -3.45 -14.20
C THR A 466 -1.13 -3.63 -12.99
N MET A 467 0.10 -4.10 -13.18
CA MET A 467 1.08 -4.17 -12.09
C MET A 467 1.47 -2.77 -11.59
N TRP A 468 1.67 -1.81 -12.49
CA TRP A 468 1.93 -0.41 -12.12
C TRP A 468 0.78 0.21 -11.35
N SER A 469 -0.48 -0.11 -11.67
CA SER A 469 -1.63 0.50 -10.98
C SER A 469 -1.71 0.22 -9.48
N PHE A 470 -1.02 -0.83 -8.99
CA PHE A 470 -0.91 -1.12 -7.55
C PHE A 470 0.11 -0.26 -6.80
N ILE A 471 1.01 0.41 -7.51
CA ILE A 471 2.09 1.21 -6.93
C ILE A 471 2.13 2.65 -7.45
N ASP A 472 1.33 2.98 -8.46
CA ASP A 472 1.19 4.32 -9.00
C ASP A 472 0.30 5.17 -8.10
N ASN A 473 0.96 5.88 -7.18
CA ASN A 473 0.33 6.88 -6.32
C ASN A 473 0.33 8.27 -6.98
N GLY A 474 0.68 8.36 -8.26
CA GLY A 474 0.72 9.60 -9.03
C GLY A 474 1.99 10.43 -8.88
N VAL A 475 3.00 9.86 -8.24
CA VAL A 475 4.27 10.52 -7.95
C VAL A 475 5.44 9.67 -8.37
N GLU A 476 6.60 10.31 -8.49
CA GLU A 476 7.82 9.63 -8.86
C GLU A 476 8.23 8.62 -7.78
N ILE A 477 8.52 7.40 -8.20
CA ILE A 477 8.93 6.31 -7.31
C ILE A 477 10.36 6.55 -6.84
N ASN A 478 10.51 6.81 -5.54
CA ASN A 478 11.80 6.98 -4.90
C ASN A 478 12.49 5.66 -4.54
N GLU A 479 11.70 4.61 -4.32
CA GLU A 479 12.15 3.30 -3.89
C GLU A 479 11.22 2.20 -4.41
N LEU A 480 11.79 1.04 -4.72
CA LEU A 480 11.01 -0.07 -5.27
C LEU A 480 11.53 -1.40 -4.75
N ASN A 481 10.60 -2.31 -4.46
CA ASN A 481 10.92 -3.67 -4.04
C ASN A 481 11.68 -4.40 -5.16
N ILE A 482 12.74 -5.11 -4.81
CA ILE A 482 13.56 -5.88 -5.78
C ILE A 482 12.69 -6.90 -6.53
N ARG A 483 11.74 -7.54 -5.84
CA ARG A 483 10.77 -8.45 -6.48
C ARG A 483 10.01 -7.74 -7.61
N SER A 484 9.51 -6.54 -7.37
CA SER A 484 8.77 -5.77 -8.37
C SER A 484 9.66 -5.42 -9.56
N ILE A 485 10.88 -4.93 -9.30
CA ILE A 485 11.87 -4.65 -10.36
C ILE A 485 12.11 -5.88 -11.22
N ASN A 486 12.41 -7.03 -10.60
CA ASN A 486 12.67 -8.26 -11.33
C ASN A 486 11.45 -8.71 -12.15
N ARG A 487 10.23 -8.63 -11.58
CA ARG A 487 9.00 -8.97 -12.31
C ARG A 487 8.81 -8.09 -13.55
N PHE A 488 9.02 -6.77 -13.44
CA PHE A 488 8.99 -5.87 -14.59
C PHE A 488 10.08 -6.19 -15.62
N LEU A 489 11.32 -6.39 -15.19
CA LEU A 489 12.43 -6.74 -16.09
C LEU A 489 12.17 -8.06 -16.82
N ASN A 490 11.64 -9.07 -16.12
CA ASN A 490 11.26 -10.35 -16.71
C ASN A 490 10.24 -10.14 -17.85
N TRP A 491 9.18 -9.37 -17.61
CA TRP A 491 8.14 -9.14 -18.60
C TRP A 491 8.57 -8.26 -19.77
N TYR A 492 9.28 -7.16 -19.51
CA TYR A 492 9.80 -6.33 -20.58
C TYR A 492 10.88 -7.04 -21.39
N TRP A 493 11.65 -7.96 -20.79
CA TRP A 493 12.56 -8.82 -21.53
C TRP A 493 11.82 -9.74 -22.51
N GLN A 494 10.74 -10.40 -22.05
CA GLN A 494 9.91 -11.21 -22.95
C GLN A 494 9.22 -10.37 -24.03
N TRP A 495 8.76 -9.17 -23.68
CA TRP A 495 8.21 -8.21 -24.63
C TRP A 495 9.20 -7.92 -25.77
N VAL A 496 10.47 -7.59 -25.43
CA VAL A 496 11.49 -7.29 -26.43
C VAL A 496 11.86 -8.54 -27.26
N ARG A 497 11.85 -9.75 -26.68
CA ARG A 497 12.07 -10.99 -27.44
C ARG A 497 10.93 -11.27 -28.43
N ILE A 498 9.68 -11.10 -28.02
CA ILE A 498 8.51 -11.25 -28.89
C ILE A 498 8.52 -10.19 -30.00
N GLU A 499 8.96 -8.96 -29.68
CA GLU A 499 9.14 -7.88 -30.66
C GLU A 499 10.14 -8.27 -31.77
N GLN A 500 11.14 -9.09 -31.48
CA GLN A 500 12.12 -9.52 -32.48
C GLN A 500 11.65 -10.67 -33.37
N LEU A 501 10.50 -11.29 -33.09
CA LEU A 501 9.94 -12.33 -33.96
C LEU A 501 9.67 -11.76 -35.37
N LYS A 502 10.01 -12.56 -36.38
CA LYS A 502 9.75 -12.26 -37.79
C LYS A 502 8.25 -12.38 -38.07
N ASN A 503 7.75 -11.56 -38.99
CA ASN A 503 6.33 -11.55 -39.40
C ASN A 503 5.38 -11.38 -38.19
N THR A 504 4.30 -12.14 -38.15
CA THR A 504 3.27 -12.11 -37.10
C THR A 504 3.58 -13.02 -35.90
N GLY A 505 4.67 -13.78 -35.93
CA GLY A 505 4.97 -14.85 -34.97
C GLY A 505 4.00 -16.04 -35.05
N THR A 506 4.44 -17.18 -34.55
CA THR A 506 3.62 -18.40 -34.36
C THR A 506 3.36 -18.64 -32.88
N LEU A 507 2.30 -19.38 -32.55
CA LEU A 507 1.99 -19.73 -31.15
C LEU A 507 3.13 -20.52 -30.50
N LYS A 508 3.80 -21.38 -31.28
CA LYS A 508 4.97 -22.13 -30.84
C LYS A 508 6.11 -21.20 -30.40
N GLU A 509 6.50 -20.26 -31.24
CA GLU A 509 7.58 -19.30 -30.92
C GLU A 509 7.24 -18.46 -29.68
N ILE A 510 5.98 -18.06 -29.51
CA ILE A 510 5.53 -17.33 -28.32
C ILE A 510 5.67 -18.20 -27.07
N ILE A 511 5.17 -19.45 -27.10
CA ILE A 511 5.25 -20.36 -25.95
C ILE A 511 6.71 -20.66 -25.60
N GLU A 512 7.58 -20.86 -26.60
CA GLU A 512 9.02 -21.05 -26.39
C GLU A 512 9.65 -19.85 -25.66
N ILE A 513 9.30 -18.63 -26.04
CA ILE A 513 9.77 -17.42 -25.36
C ILE A 513 9.23 -17.34 -23.93
N LEU A 514 7.92 -17.54 -23.74
CA LEU A 514 7.29 -17.41 -22.42
C LEU A 514 7.76 -18.47 -21.42
N PHE A 515 8.03 -19.70 -21.86
CA PHE A 515 8.50 -20.77 -20.97
C PHE A 515 10.00 -20.68 -20.66
N ASP A 516 10.77 -19.98 -21.48
CA ASP A 516 12.16 -19.63 -21.21
C ASP A 516 12.23 -18.34 -20.38
N LYS A 517 11.87 -18.45 -19.09
CA LYS A 517 11.91 -17.35 -18.11
C LYS A 517 13.34 -16.78 -18.02
N PRO A 518 13.54 -15.46 -18.17
CA PRO A 518 14.85 -14.86 -17.95
C PRO A 518 15.19 -14.87 -16.46
N VAL A 519 16.48 -15.05 -16.16
CA VAL A 519 17.04 -14.72 -14.85
C VAL A 519 17.82 -13.42 -15.02
N ILE A 520 17.12 -12.30 -14.94
CA ILE A 520 17.68 -10.95 -15.10
C ILE A 520 17.68 -10.21 -13.77
N GLU A 521 18.77 -9.50 -13.47
CA GLU A 521 18.93 -8.71 -12.26
C GLU A 521 19.45 -7.32 -12.58
N PHE A 522 18.98 -6.36 -11.77
CA PHE A 522 19.40 -4.97 -11.83
C PHE A 522 20.23 -4.62 -10.59
N ALA A 523 21.44 -4.11 -10.83
CA ALA A 523 22.38 -3.70 -9.81
C ALA A 523 22.58 -2.18 -9.84
N GLY A 524 22.75 -1.59 -8.66
CA GLY A 524 23.04 -0.17 -8.49
C GLY A 524 23.17 0.18 -7.00
N PRO A 525 22.21 0.92 -6.41
CA PRO A 525 22.20 1.25 -4.98
C PRO A 525 22.19 0.00 -4.09
N PRO A 526 22.83 0.04 -2.91
CA PRO A 526 22.78 -1.08 -1.98
C PRO A 526 21.33 -1.33 -1.54
N PRO A 527 20.89 -2.61 -1.48
CA PRO A 527 19.56 -2.95 -1.03
C PRO A 527 19.39 -2.63 0.46
N PHE A 528 18.15 -2.32 0.85
CA PHE A 528 17.76 -2.11 2.25
C PHE A 528 16.45 -2.85 2.55
N ILE A 529 16.14 -3.03 3.83
CA ILE A 529 14.91 -3.67 4.27
C ILE A 529 13.83 -2.59 4.42
N LEU A 530 12.82 -2.63 3.56
CA LEU A 530 11.63 -1.80 3.62
C LEU A 530 10.59 -2.47 4.53
N ASN A 531 10.06 -1.70 5.48
CA ASN A 531 9.03 -2.11 6.45
C ASN A 531 9.34 -3.43 7.17
N GLN A 532 10.63 -3.72 7.43
CA GLN A 532 11.11 -4.97 8.07
C GLN A 532 10.69 -6.29 7.37
N ARG A 533 10.08 -6.22 6.18
CA ARG A 533 9.48 -7.38 5.50
C ARG A 533 9.89 -7.53 4.03
N ARG A 534 10.32 -6.46 3.37
CA ARG A 534 10.61 -6.45 1.94
C ARG A 534 12.03 -5.95 1.67
N VAL A 535 12.68 -6.48 0.64
CA VAL A 535 13.99 -5.99 0.19
C VAL A 535 13.78 -5.02 -0.97
N ALA A 536 14.26 -3.79 -0.81
CA ALA A 536 14.06 -2.69 -1.75
C ALA A 536 15.37 -1.99 -2.13
N ILE A 537 15.33 -1.18 -3.19
CA ILE A 537 16.42 -0.29 -3.58
C ILE A 537 15.92 1.15 -3.68
N LYS A 538 16.80 2.11 -3.38
CA LYS A 538 16.52 3.55 -3.53
C LYS A 538 16.84 4.00 -4.95
N LEU A 539 15.84 4.36 -5.74
CA LEU A 539 16.02 4.85 -7.10
C LEU A 539 16.59 6.28 -7.11
N ASN A 540 16.24 7.12 -6.12
CA ASN A 540 16.74 8.49 -5.99
C ASN A 540 17.96 8.56 -5.08
N THR A 541 19.15 8.36 -5.67
CA THR A 541 20.44 8.44 -4.97
C THR A 541 21.36 9.47 -5.62
N ASN A 542 21.86 10.42 -4.82
CA ASN A 542 22.64 11.60 -5.25
C ASN A 542 24.13 11.32 -5.53
N SER A 543 24.50 10.16 -6.07
CA SER A 543 25.93 9.85 -6.26
C SER A 543 26.20 8.95 -7.45
N LEU A 544 27.47 8.96 -7.91
CA LEU A 544 28.17 8.17 -8.94
C LEU A 544 27.92 6.64 -8.88
N ILE A 545 26.66 6.21 -8.89
CA ILE A 545 26.27 4.82 -8.82
C ILE A 545 26.34 4.26 -10.24
N ARG A 546 27.15 3.23 -10.40
CA ARG A 546 27.23 2.49 -11.65
C ARG A 546 26.10 1.47 -11.67
N TYR A 547 25.06 1.78 -12.44
CA TYR A 547 23.99 0.83 -12.72
C TYR A 547 24.44 -0.23 -13.72
N GLU A 548 23.99 -1.46 -13.52
CA GLU A 548 24.32 -2.60 -14.37
C GLU A 548 23.13 -3.56 -14.46
N LEU A 549 23.09 -4.31 -15.56
CA LEU A 549 22.24 -5.49 -15.71
C LEU A 549 23.11 -6.74 -15.76
N ALA A 550 22.60 -7.81 -15.19
CA ALA A 550 23.13 -9.16 -15.40
C ALA A 550 21.98 -10.07 -15.82
N ILE A 551 22.26 -11.00 -16.72
CA ILE A 551 21.32 -12.05 -17.11
C ILE A 551 22.05 -13.39 -17.16
N PHE A 552 21.38 -14.42 -16.65
CA PHE A 552 21.74 -15.81 -16.91
C PHE A 552 20.80 -16.38 -17.98
N HIS A 553 21.33 -16.60 -19.17
CA HIS A 553 20.58 -17.06 -20.34
C HIS A 553 21.45 -18.03 -21.16
N ASN A 554 20.85 -19.13 -21.66
CA ASN A 554 21.55 -20.18 -22.40
C ASN A 554 22.83 -20.68 -21.71
N ASN A 555 22.77 -20.90 -20.39
CA ASN A 555 23.90 -21.31 -19.55
C ASN A 555 25.11 -20.35 -19.58
N LYS A 556 24.89 -19.08 -19.90
CA LYS A 556 25.90 -18.03 -19.90
C LYS A 556 25.47 -16.88 -19.01
N ILE A 557 26.44 -16.30 -18.30
CA ILE A 557 26.26 -15.05 -17.58
C ILE A 557 26.72 -13.92 -18.49
N VAL A 558 25.82 -12.99 -18.78
CA VAL A 558 26.15 -11.73 -19.45
C VAL A 558 25.89 -10.59 -18.48
N ARG A 559 26.89 -9.74 -18.26
CA ARG A 559 26.80 -8.58 -17.37
C ARG A 559 27.34 -7.35 -18.09
N GLY A 560 26.65 -6.23 -17.97
CA GLY A 560 27.10 -4.98 -18.55
C GLY A 560 26.22 -3.79 -18.22
N THR A 561 26.69 -2.63 -18.64
CA THR A 561 25.95 -1.37 -18.58
C THR A 561 25.42 -1.09 -20.00
N PRO A 562 24.16 -1.40 -20.32
CA PRO A 562 23.61 -1.07 -21.63
C PRO A 562 23.60 0.45 -21.84
N THR A 563 23.69 0.91 -23.09
CA THR A 563 23.71 2.35 -23.43
C THR A 563 22.48 3.10 -22.89
N GLY A 564 21.36 2.40 -22.66
CA GLY A 564 20.12 2.94 -22.10
C GLY A 564 19.89 2.62 -20.62
N ILE A 565 20.90 2.31 -19.81
CA ILE A 565 20.69 1.97 -18.40
C ILE A 565 20.01 3.11 -17.62
N ASP A 566 20.35 4.35 -17.92
CA ASP A 566 19.75 5.53 -17.27
C ASP A 566 18.27 5.65 -17.67
N SER A 567 17.91 5.29 -18.90
CA SER A 567 16.51 5.20 -19.34
C SER A 567 15.75 4.14 -18.55
N ILE A 568 16.37 3.01 -18.19
CA ILE A 568 15.72 1.99 -17.35
C ILE A 568 15.45 2.56 -15.95
N VAL A 569 16.43 3.24 -15.35
CA VAL A 569 16.29 3.87 -14.03
C VAL A 569 15.19 4.92 -14.03
N ASP A 570 15.23 5.85 -14.98
CA ASP A 570 14.20 6.86 -15.17
C ASP A 570 12.84 6.24 -15.46
N GLY A 571 12.83 5.12 -16.21
CA GLY A 571 11.65 4.33 -16.49
C GLY A 571 11.00 3.78 -15.23
N PHE A 572 11.78 3.22 -14.30
CA PHE A 572 11.26 2.77 -13.01
C PHE A 572 10.74 3.94 -12.15
N LYS A 573 11.49 5.05 -12.09
CA LYS A 573 11.11 6.25 -11.32
C LYS A 573 9.78 6.83 -11.79
N LYS A 574 9.61 6.94 -13.10
CA LYS A 574 8.45 7.59 -13.74
C LYS A 574 7.36 6.61 -14.18
N MET A 575 7.55 5.32 -13.91
CA MET A 575 6.69 4.24 -14.38
C MET A 575 6.48 4.30 -15.90
N ASP A 576 7.57 4.51 -16.65
CA ASP A 576 7.56 4.64 -18.11
C ASP A 576 8.07 3.34 -18.75
N SER A 577 7.12 2.47 -19.10
CA SER A 577 7.33 1.18 -19.76
C SER A 577 8.15 1.32 -21.05
N SER A 578 8.01 2.41 -21.80
CA SER A 578 8.73 2.60 -23.07
C SER A 578 10.22 2.74 -22.83
N ARG A 579 10.62 3.57 -21.84
CA ARG A 579 12.03 3.78 -21.51
C ARG A 579 12.72 2.52 -21.02
N ILE A 580 12.02 1.68 -20.25
CA ILE A 580 12.56 0.41 -19.76
C ILE A 580 12.80 -0.54 -20.95
N LYS A 581 11.84 -0.67 -21.86
CA LYS A 581 11.98 -1.49 -23.08
C LYS A 581 13.12 -1.00 -23.96
N ASP A 582 13.29 0.31 -24.14
CA ASP A 582 14.39 0.88 -24.93
C ASP A 582 15.76 0.48 -24.39
N GLY A 583 15.96 0.56 -23.06
CA GLY A 583 17.18 0.10 -22.43
C GLY A 583 17.40 -1.41 -22.58
N LEU A 584 16.34 -2.21 -22.46
CA LEU A 584 16.40 -3.66 -22.62
C LEU A 584 16.66 -4.12 -24.07
N ARG A 585 16.20 -3.38 -25.10
CA ARG A 585 16.57 -3.62 -26.51
C ARG A 585 18.08 -3.53 -26.72
N SER A 586 18.71 -2.51 -26.11
CA SER A 586 20.17 -2.37 -26.13
C SER A 586 20.85 -3.55 -25.43
N PHE A 587 20.31 -4.00 -24.29
CA PHE A 587 20.90 -5.12 -23.54
C PHE A 587 20.73 -6.46 -24.26
N LEU A 588 19.58 -6.73 -24.88
CA LEU A 588 19.37 -7.95 -25.67
C LEU A 588 20.33 -8.05 -26.86
N SER A 589 20.67 -6.90 -27.47
CA SER A 589 21.68 -6.83 -28.53
C SER A 589 23.07 -7.21 -28.03
N MET A 590 23.41 -6.89 -26.77
CA MET A 590 24.67 -7.30 -26.14
C MET A 590 24.70 -8.79 -25.80
N VAL A 591 23.57 -9.37 -25.41
CA VAL A 591 23.46 -10.81 -25.06
C VAL A 591 23.51 -11.69 -26.31
N SER A 592 23.05 -11.18 -27.45
CA SER A 592 23.03 -11.90 -28.72
C SER A 592 24.38 -11.92 -29.46
N ASN A 593 25.31 -11.04 -29.08
CA ASN A 593 26.68 -10.96 -29.61
C ASN A 593 27.65 -11.75 -28.74
#